data_AF-A0A9L0R7Q2-F1
#
_entry.id   AF-A0A9L0R7Q2-F1
#
_cell.length_a   1.000
_cell.length_b   1.000
_cell.length_c   1.000
_cell.angle_alpha   90.00
_cell.angle_beta   90.00
_cell.angle_gamma   90.00
#
_symmetry.space_group_name_H-M   'P 1'
#
loop_
_entity.id
_entity.type
_entity.pdbx_description
1 polymer ?
#
loop_
_entity_poly.entity_id
_entity_poly.type
_entity_poly.pdbx_seq_one_letter_code
_entity_poly.pdbx_strand_id
1 'polypeptide(L)'
;MLLDLSEEHKEHLAFLPRVDSAVVAEFGRIAVEFLRRGANPKIYEGAARKLSVSTDTVQHGVEGLTYLLTESSKLLISELDFQDSVFVLGFSEELNKLLLQLYLDNRKEIRTILSELAPDLPSYHSLEWRLDVQNIFIPPRRNTRLSAVTAFPPPCSPSQPLIHFLWICLFRPFHVSRIIQYMAL
;
A
#
# COMPACT_ATOMS: atom_id res chain seq x y z
N MET A 1 15.83 -2.04 -8.68
CA MET A 1 15.09 -3.01 -7.81
C MET A 1 14.02 -3.62 -8.68
N LEU A 2 14.00 -4.94 -8.83
CA LEU A 2 13.08 -5.62 -9.74
C LEU A 2 11.69 -5.75 -9.10
N LEU A 3 10.64 -5.59 -9.90
CA LEU A 3 9.27 -5.61 -9.42
C LEU A 3 8.82 -7.07 -9.22
N ASP A 4 8.46 -7.43 -7.98
CA ASP A 4 7.95 -8.77 -7.66
C ASP A 4 6.41 -8.78 -7.71
N LEU A 5 5.86 -9.31 -8.80
CA LEU A 5 4.42 -9.50 -8.95
C LEU A 5 4.02 -10.87 -8.39
N SER A 6 2.96 -10.90 -7.57
CA SER A 6 2.32 -12.16 -7.16
C SER A 6 1.77 -12.89 -8.40
N GLU A 7 1.83 -14.22 -8.39
CA GLU A 7 1.39 -15.07 -9.52
C GLU A 7 -0.06 -14.79 -9.94
N GLU A 8 -0.97 -14.50 -9.00
CA GLU A 8 -2.36 -14.13 -9.29
C GLU A 8 -2.46 -12.88 -10.19
N HIS A 9 -1.63 -11.86 -9.93
CA HIS A 9 -1.63 -10.63 -10.72
C HIS A 9 -0.96 -10.85 -12.08
N LYS A 10 0.00 -11.78 -12.19
CA LYS A 10 0.56 -12.18 -13.48
C LYS A 10 -0.48 -12.87 -14.35
N GLU A 11 -1.30 -13.74 -13.77
CA GLU A 11 -2.42 -14.37 -14.49
C GLU A 11 -3.44 -13.33 -14.97
N HIS A 12 -3.77 -12.35 -14.13
CA HIS A 12 -4.65 -11.24 -14.51
C HIS A 12 -4.06 -10.39 -15.65
N LEU A 13 -2.74 -10.30 -15.78
CA LEU A 13 -2.11 -9.53 -16.86
C LEU A 13 -1.82 -10.37 -18.12
N ALA A 14 -1.90 -11.71 -18.03
CA ALA A 14 -1.57 -12.63 -19.12
C ALA A 14 -2.46 -12.47 -20.37
N PHE A 15 -3.64 -11.86 -20.24
CA PHE A 15 -4.51 -11.60 -21.37
C PHE A 15 -4.19 -10.30 -22.11
N LEU A 16 -3.49 -9.34 -21.48
CA LEU A 16 -3.15 -8.05 -22.09
C LEU A 16 -2.43 -8.17 -23.45
N PRO A 17 -1.45 -9.07 -23.65
CA PRO A 17 -0.80 -9.21 -24.96
C PRO A 17 -1.71 -9.73 -26.08
N ARG A 18 -2.92 -10.22 -25.76
CA ARG A 18 -3.92 -10.64 -26.76
C ARG A 18 -4.84 -9.49 -27.20
N VAL A 19 -4.80 -8.37 -26.47
CA VAL A 19 -5.71 -7.24 -26.67
C VAL A 19 -4.94 -6.08 -27.31
N ASP A 20 -5.63 -5.30 -28.14
CA ASP A 20 -5.04 -4.16 -28.84
C ASP A 20 -4.49 -3.09 -27.87
N SER A 21 -3.38 -2.43 -28.25
CA SER A 21 -2.71 -1.44 -27.41
C SER A 21 -3.61 -0.25 -27.05
N ALA A 22 -4.55 0.13 -27.92
CA ALA A 22 -5.53 1.18 -27.65
C ALA A 22 -6.50 0.80 -26.51
N VAL A 23 -6.83 -0.48 -26.41
CA VAL A 23 -7.72 -1.01 -25.36
C VAL A 23 -6.98 -1.09 -24.03
N VAL A 24 -5.71 -1.51 -24.05
CA VAL A 24 -4.85 -1.50 -22.85
C VAL A 24 -4.67 -0.08 -22.32
N ALA A 25 -4.59 0.93 -23.20
CA ALA A 25 -4.57 2.33 -22.79
C ALA A 25 -5.84 2.73 -22.03
N GLU A 26 -7.01 2.26 -22.48
CA GLU A 26 -8.28 2.53 -21.79
C GLU A 26 -8.35 1.82 -20.43
N PHE A 27 -7.88 0.57 -20.34
CA PHE A 27 -7.75 -0.12 -19.04
C PHE A 27 -6.80 0.61 -18.10
N GLY A 28 -5.68 1.12 -18.61
CA GLY A 28 -4.75 1.95 -17.83
C GLY A 28 -5.41 3.22 -17.31
N ARG A 29 -6.22 3.91 -18.12
CA ARG A 29 -6.99 5.09 -17.67
C ARG A 29 -7.99 4.73 -16.58
N ILE A 30 -8.71 3.63 -16.74
CA ILE A 30 -9.66 3.15 -15.73
C ILE A 30 -8.92 2.76 -14.44
N ALA A 31 -7.73 2.17 -14.53
CA ALA A 31 -6.90 1.82 -13.38
C ALA A 31 -6.41 3.05 -12.60
N VAL A 32 -6.06 4.13 -13.30
CA VAL A 32 -5.72 5.41 -12.65
C VAL A 32 -6.96 6.05 -12.02
N GLU A 33 -8.09 6.03 -12.70
CA GLU A 33 -9.34 6.58 -12.15
C GLU A 33 -9.80 5.78 -10.91
N PHE A 34 -9.59 4.47 -10.91
CA PHE A 34 -9.78 3.61 -9.76
C PHE A 34 -8.90 4.01 -8.58
N LEU A 35 -7.63 4.35 -8.81
CA LEU A 35 -6.73 4.84 -7.75
C LEU A 35 -7.18 6.19 -7.18
N ARG A 36 -7.75 7.08 -8.02
CA ARG A 36 -8.21 8.40 -7.61
C ARG A 36 -9.54 8.39 -6.86
N ARG A 37 -10.52 7.62 -7.33
CA ARG A 37 -11.92 7.68 -6.88
C ARG A 37 -12.47 6.37 -6.32
N GLY A 38 -11.72 5.27 -6.44
CA GLY A 38 -12.17 3.93 -6.08
C GLY A 38 -12.97 3.22 -7.19
N ALA A 39 -13.46 2.02 -6.87
CA ALA A 39 -14.20 1.15 -7.78
C ALA A 39 -15.54 1.76 -8.21
N ASN A 40 -15.81 1.80 -9.51
CA ASN A 40 -17.12 2.20 -10.03
C ASN A 40 -17.66 1.16 -11.01
N PRO A 41 -18.67 0.35 -10.63
CA PRO A 41 -19.17 -0.74 -11.47
C PRO A 41 -19.71 -0.27 -12.82
N LYS A 42 -20.25 0.94 -12.89
CA LYS A 42 -20.78 1.52 -14.14
C LYS A 42 -19.68 1.74 -15.18
N ILE A 43 -18.46 2.05 -14.75
CA ILE A 43 -17.32 2.26 -15.64
C ILE A 43 -16.87 0.91 -16.20
N TYR A 44 -16.85 -0.15 -15.38
CA TYR A 44 -16.51 -1.50 -15.84
C TYR A 44 -17.53 -2.03 -16.84
N GLU A 45 -18.83 -1.89 -16.57
CA GLU A 45 -19.88 -2.28 -17.51
C GLU A 45 -19.82 -1.47 -18.82
N GLY A 46 -19.55 -0.17 -18.74
CA GLY A 46 -19.39 0.69 -19.92
C GLY A 46 -18.18 0.29 -20.76
N ALA A 47 -17.05 0.00 -20.12
CA ALA A 47 -15.83 -0.47 -20.78
C ALA A 47 -16.02 -1.86 -21.39
N ALA A 48 -16.65 -2.79 -20.66
CA ALA A 48 -16.98 -4.13 -21.15
C ALA A 48 -17.80 -4.07 -22.46
N ARG A 49 -18.83 -3.21 -22.51
CA ARG A 49 -19.63 -3.00 -23.72
C ARG A 49 -18.85 -2.35 -24.87
N LYS A 50 -18.01 -1.35 -24.57
CA LYS A 50 -17.21 -0.62 -25.57
C LYS A 50 -16.13 -1.49 -26.19
N LEU A 51 -15.53 -2.36 -25.39
CA LEU A 51 -14.38 -3.19 -25.76
C LEU A 51 -14.81 -4.60 -26.20
N SER A 52 -16.09 -4.94 -26.06
CA SER A 52 -16.66 -6.28 -26.33
C SER A 52 -15.97 -7.40 -25.54
N VAL A 53 -15.58 -7.11 -24.29
CA VAL A 53 -14.94 -8.07 -23.38
C VAL A 53 -15.84 -8.26 -22.16
N SER A 54 -15.75 -9.42 -21.49
CA SER A 54 -16.52 -9.68 -20.26
C SER A 54 -16.15 -8.71 -19.15
N THR A 55 -17.11 -8.35 -18.30
CA THR A 55 -16.88 -7.44 -17.16
C THR A 55 -15.83 -8.01 -16.20
N ASP A 56 -15.79 -9.33 -16.01
CA ASP A 56 -14.78 -10.01 -15.19
C ASP A 56 -13.37 -9.79 -15.75
N THR A 57 -13.17 -9.92 -17.07
CA THR A 57 -11.86 -9.67 -17.70
C THR A 57 -11.43 -8.21 -17.56
N VAL A 58 -12.37 -7.26 -17.70
CA VAL A 58 -12.09 -5.85 -17.47
C VAL A 58 -11.65 -5.61 -16.04
N GLN A 59 -12.36 -6.21 -15.07
CA GLN A 59 -12.04 -6.07 -13.66
C GLN A 59 -10.66 -6.65 -13.35
N HIS A 60 -10.36 -7.88 -13.76
CA HIS A 60 -9.05 -8.50 -13.55
C HIS A 60 -7.91 -7.70 -14.19
N GLY A 61 -8.10 -7.18 -15.41
CA GLY A 61 -7.11 -6.35 -16.08
C GLY A 61 -6.84 -5.05 -15.33
N VAL A 62 -7.90 -4.37 -14.89
CA VAL A 62 -7.78 -3.14 -14.11
C VAL A 62 -7.11 -3.42 -12.77
N GLU A 63 -7.48 -4.50 -12.07
CA GLU A 63 -6.84 -4.92 -10.82
C GLU A 63 -5.34 -5.17 -10.98
N GLY A 64 -4.95 -5.92 -12.02
CA GLY A 64 -3.55 -6.18 -12.34
C GLY A 64 -2.76 -4.90 -12.62
N LEU A 65 -3.31 -4.00 -13.44
CA LEU A 65 -2.68 -2.72 -13.78
C LEU A 65 -2.59 -1.78 -12.58
N THR A 66 -3.65 -1.68 -11.79
CA THR A 66 -3.66 -0.91 -10.54
C THR A 66 -2.59 -1.41 -9.59
N TYR A 67 -2.45 -2.72 -9.42
CA TYR A 67 -1.42 -3.31 -8.57
C TYR A 67 -0.01 -2.98 -9.09
N LEU A 68 0.23 -3.18 -10.38
CA LEU A 68 1.51 -2.87 -11.03
C LEU A 68 1.91 -1.40 -10.82
N LEU A 69 1.00 -0.46 -11.06
CA LEU A 69 1.26 0.98 -10.89
C LEU A 69 1.50 1.37 -9.43
N THR A 70 0.74 0.76 -8.51
CA THR A 70 0.86 0.99 -7.08
C THR A 70 2.21 0.49 -6.56
N GLU A 71 2.57 -0.75 -6.89
CA GLU A 71 3.81 -1.37 -6.41
C GLU A 71 5.05 -0.67 -7.00
N SER A 72 4.99 -0.29 -8.29
CA SER A 72 6.01 0.54 -8.94
C SER A 72 6.21 1.88 -8.24
N SER A 73 5.10 2.54 -7.89
CA SER A 73 5.12 3.87 -7.26
C SER A 73 5.58 3.84 -5.80
N LYS A 74 5.27 2.77 -5.06
CA LYS A 74 5.75 2.54 -3.70
C LYS A 74 7.28 2.38 -3.66
N LEU A 75 7.82 1.58 -4.57
CA LEU A 75 9.24 1.26 -4.62
C LEU A 75 10.06 2.30 -5.41
N LEU A 76 9.41 3.27 -6.05
CA LEU A 76 10.05 4.29 -6.89
C LEU A 76 11.01 3.68 -7.91
N ILE A 77 10.51 2.66 -8.61
CA ILE A 77 11.31 1.89 -9.56
C ILE A 77 11.79 2.81 -10.69
N SER A 78 13.06 2.62 -11.10
CA SER A 78 13.63 3.34 -12.23
C SER A 78 12.98 2.91 -13.54
N GLU A 79 13.06 3.74 -14.58
CA GLU A 79 12.52 3.40 -15.90
C GLU A 79 13.09 2.09 -16.46
N LEU A 80 14.41 1.88 -16.30
CA LEU A 80 15.08 0.68 -16.77
C LEU A 80 14.59 -0.57 -16.04
N ASP A 81 14.58 -0.52 -14.70
CA ASP A 81 14.09 -1.63 -13.86
C ASP A 81 12.62 -1.96 -14.16
N PHE A 82 11.79 -0.95 -14.46
CA PHE A 82 10.39 -1.14 -14.81
C PHE A 82 10.27 -1.86 -16.16
N GLN A 83 10.99 -1.40 -17.18
CA GLN A 83 11.01 -2.04 -18.50
C GLN A 83 11.48 -3.50 -18.40
N ASP A 84 12.54 -3.79 -17.63
CA ASP A 84 13.05 -5.14 -17.43
C ASP A 84 12.01 -6.04 -16.76
N SER A 85 11.31 -5.52 -15.74
CA SER A 85 10.27 -6.27 -15.01
C SER A 85 9.07 -6.59 -15.91
N VAL A 86 8.64 -5.64 -16.74
CA VAL A 86 7.51 -5.82 -17.65
C VAL A 86 7.89 -6.69 -18.85
N PHE A 87 9.15 -6.62 -19.30
CA PHE A 87 9.66 -7.46 -20.38
C PHE A 87 9.60 -8.95 -20.04
N VAL A 88 9.84 -9.32 -18.77
CA VAL A 88 9.69 -10.70 -18.27
C VAL A 88 8.25 -11.22 -18.41
N LEU A 89 7.25 -10.35 -18.44
CA LEU A 89 5.84 -10.72 -18.64
C LEU A 89 5.50 -11.05 -20.11
N GLY A 90 6.45 -10.86 -21.04
CA GLY A 90 6.29 -11.23 -22.44
C GLY A 90 5.38 -10.31 -23.25
N PHE A 91 5.23 -9.05 -22.82
CA PHE A 91 4.43 -8.05 -23.54
C PHE A 91 5.17 -7.49 -24.77
N SER A 92 4.40 -6.94 -25.71
CA SER A 92 4.96 -6.27 -26.89
C SER A 92 5.70 -4.98 -26.52
N GLU A 93 6.69 -4.60 -27.32
CA GLU A 93 7.49 -3.39 -27.08
C GLU A 93 6.64 -2.11 -27.07
N GLU A 94 5.60 -2.06 -27.92
CA GLU A 94 4.65 -0.95 -27.98
C GLU A 94 3.85 -0.82 -26.68
N LEU A 95 3.38 -1.94 -26.13
CA LEU A 95 2.64 -1.98 -24.87
C LEU A 95 3.56 -1.59 -23.70
N ASN A 96 4.81 -2.03 -23.70
CA ASN A 96 5.79 -1.67 -22.68
C ASN A 96 6.04 -0.17 -22.64
N LYS A 97 6.20 0.47 -23.80
CA LYS A 97 6.33 1.92 -23.92
C LYS A 97 5.09 2.64 -23.38
N LEU A 98 3.90 2.12 -23.69
CA LEU A 98 2.64 2.70 -23.21
C LEU A 98 2.52 2.61 -21.68
N LEU A 99 2.76 1.43 -21.09
CA LEU A 99 2.72 1.23 -19.64
C LEU A 99 3.75 2.08 -18.91
N LEU A 100 4.94 2.23 -19.49
CA LEU A 100 5.98 3.08 -18.94
C LEU A 100 5.56 4.55 -18.91
N GLN A 101 5.00 5.08 -20.01
CA GLN A 101 4.50 6.45 -20.04
C GLN A 101 3.42 6.67 -18.97
N LEU A 102 2.49 5.72 -18.85
CA LEU A 102 1.43 5.77 -17.85
C LEU A 102 1.98 5.77 -16.42
N TYR A 103 3.00 4.96 -16.14
CA TYR A 103 3.69 5.00 -14.85
C TYR A 103 4.36 6.36 -14.59
N LEU A 104 5.13 6.90 -15.54
CA LEU A 104 5.88 8.14 -15.37
C LEU A 104 4.96 9.35 -15.13
N ASP A 105 3.83 9.39 -15.82
CA ASP A 105 2.83 10.46 -15.69
C ASP A 105 2.12 10.40 -14.33
N ASN A 106 1.75 9.21 -13.86
CA ASN A 106 0.91 9.05 -12.67
C ASN A 106 1.67 8.80 -11.37
N ARG A 107 2.95 8.40 -11.38
CA ARG A 107 3.71 8.01 -10.16
C ARG A 107 3.70 9.06 -9.05
N LYS A 108 3.71 10.35 -9.39
CA LYS A 108 3.71 11.45 -8.39
C LYS A 108 2.36 11.51 -7.68
N GLU A 109 1.29 11.42 -8.44
CA GLU A 109 -0.07 11.47 -7.94
C GLU A 109 -0.40 10.24 -7.10
N ILE A 110 -0.04 9.04 -7.57
CA ILE A 110 -0.22 7.80 -6.83
C ILE A 110 0.49 7.88 -5.48
N ARG A 111 1.69 8.47 -5.43
CA ARG A 111 2.40 8.69 -4.17
C ARG A 111 1.68 9.66 -3.22
N THR A 112 1.10 10.73 -3.74
CA THR A 112 0.29 11.64 -2.92
C THR A 112 -0.89 10.89 -2.30
N ILE A 113 -1.63 10.12 -3.10
CA ILE A 113 -2.75 9.30 -2.62
C ILE A 113 -2.27 8.30 -1.56
N LEU A 114 -1.17 7.59 -1.81
CA LEU A 114 -0.60 6.64 -0.85
C LEU A 114 -0.13 7.33 0.44
N SER A 115 0.37 8.56 0.37
CA SER A 115 0.80 9.32 1.55
C SER A 115 -0.39 9.82 2.38
N GLU A 116 -1.50 10.19 1.74
CA GLU A 116 -2.76 10.56 2.43
C GLU A 116 -3.40 9.36 3.12
N LEU A 117 -3.25 8.16 2.55
CA LEU A 117 -3.75 6.91 3.11
C LEU A 117 -2.84 6.34 4.21
N ALA A 118 -1.57 6.78 4.28
CA ALA A 118 -0.65 6.34 5.31
C ALA A 118 -0.97 7.05 6.64
N PRO A 119 -1.07 6.34 7.77
CA PRO A 119 -1.20 7.00 9.06
C PRO A 119 0.04 7.84 9.33
N ASP A 120 -0.17 9.08 9.77
CA ASP A 120 0.92 9.90 10.31
C ASP A 120 1.59 9.13 11.44
N LEU A 121 2.81 8.65 11.20
CA LEU A 121 3.59 8.04 12.25
C LEU A 121 3.93 9.16 13.23
N PRO A 122 3.56 9.05 14.53
CA PRO A 122 3.96 10.06 15.49
C PRO A 122 5.49 10.10 15.49
N SER A 123 6.06 11.23 15.03
CA SER A 123 7.50 11.42 15.06
C SER A 123 7.94 11.36 16.51
N TYR A 124 8.86 10.46 16.83
CA TYR A 124 9.37 10.33 18.18
C TYR A 124 10.13 11.60 18.55
N HIS A 125 9.47 12.51 19.27
CA HIS A 125 10.12 13.71 19.80
C HIS A 125 10.71 13.38 21.15
N SER A 126 12.04 13.39 21.20
CA SER A 126 12.87 13.29 22.41
C SER A 126 12.93 11.90 23.08
N LEU A 127 14.09 11.26 22.99
CA LEU A 127 14.47 10.05 23.73
C LEU A 127 14.95 10.37 25.17
N GLU A 128 14.67 11.56 25.68
CA GLU A 128 15.22 12.06 26.95
C GLU A 128 14.61 11.37 28.19
N TRP A 129 13.50 10.65 28.05
CA TRP A 129 12.77 10.10 29.19
C TRP A 129 13.48 8.96 29.95
N ARG A 130 14.68 8.51 29.53
CA ARG A 130 15.49 7.51 30.28
C ARG A 130 17.01 7.70 30.18
N LEU A 131 17.50 8.94 30.24
CA LEU A 131 18.94 9.19 30.41
C LEU A 131 19.29 9.78 31.80
N ASP A 132 18.53 9.43 32.84
CA ASP A 132 19.02 9.58 34.21
C ASP A 132 19.93 8.39 34.56
N VAL A 133 21.15 8.38 34.01
CA VAL A 133 22.24 7.60 34.62
C VAL A 133 22.64 8.38 35.87
N GLN A 134 21.88 8.19 36.96
CA GLN A 134 22.31 8.63 38.28
C GLN A 134 23.63 7.95 38.59
N ASN A 135 24.72 8.70 38.44
CA ASN A 135 26.00 8.36 39.00
C ASN A 135 25.83 8.44 40.53
N ILE A 136 25.33 7.37 41.14
CA ILE A 136 25.20 7.26 42.58
C ILE A 136 26.62 7.15 43.13
N PHE A 137 27.23 8.30 43.41
CA PHE A 137 28.30 8.39 44.37
C PHE A 137 27.69 8.00 45.72
N ILE A 138 27.99 6.81 46.23
CA ILE A 138 27.56 6.34 47.55
C ILE A 138 28.58 6.86 48.58
N PRO A 139 28.33 7.94 49.35
CA PRO A 139 29.17 8.28 50.49
C PRO A 139 28.96 7.26 51.63
N PRO A 140 29.97 7.02 52.47
CA PRO A 140 29.89 6.04 53.56
C PRO A 140 28.86 6.48 54.61
N ARG A 141 27.96 5.54 54.96
CA ARG A 141 26.85 5.71 55.90
C ARG A 141 27.30 6.30 57.25
N ARG A 142 26.70 7.43 57.64
CA ARG A 142 26.50 7.76 59.06
C ARG A 142 25.03 7.59 59.43
N ASN A 143 24.84 6.79 60.46
CA ASN A 143 23.59 6.24 60.96
C ASN A 143 22.80 7.30 61.75
N THR A 144 21.58 7.67 61.35
CA THR A 144 20.52 8.10 62.31
C THR A 144 19.11 8.20 61.67
N ARG A 145 18.19 7.41 62.26
CA ARG A 145 16.73 7.58 62.44
C ARG A 145 15.78 7.72 61.23
N LEU A 146 15.05 6.62 61.00
CA LEU A 146 13.58 6.49 60.98
C LEU A 146 12.74 7.71 60.58
N SER A 147 12.24 7.68 59.34
CA SER A 147 10.86 8.01 59.04
C SER A 147 10.42 7.20 57.81
N ALA A 148 9.60 6.18 58.08
CA ALA A 148 8.88 5.44 57.06
C ALA A 148 7.73 6.32 56.56
N VAL A 149 7.81 6.77 55.30
CA VAL A 149 6.62 7.08 54.51
C VAL A 149 6.80 6.41 53.16
N THR A 150 6.27 5.21 53.08
CA THR A 150 6.09 4.45 51.86
C THR A 150 5.04 5.16 51.02
N ALA A 151 5.46 5.94 50.01
CA ALA A 151 4.58 6.37 48.94
C ALA A 151 4.65 5.34 47.81
N PHE A 152 3.86 4.27 47.94
CA PHE A 152 3.47 3.46 46.78
C PHE A 152 2.55 4.32 45.87
N PRO A 153 2.63 4.14 44.54
CA PRO A 153 1.91 4.94 43.57
C PRO A 153 0.43 4.52 43.46
N PRO A 154 -0.49 5.42 43.07
CA PRO A 154 -1.82 5.02 42.62
C PRO A 154 -1.82 4.55 41.14
N PRO A 155 -2.89 3.88 40.70
CA PRO A 155 -2.82 2.61 39.98
C PRO A 155 -2.86 2.73 38.46
N CYS A 156 -2.46 1.62 37.81
CA CYS A 156 -2.73 1.34 36.40
C CYS A 156 -4.21 1.61 36.03
N SER A 157 -4.40 2.37 34.95
CA SER A 157 -5.63 2.31 34.15
C SER A 157 -5.43 1.28 33.02
N PRO A 158 -6.36 0.33 32.83
CA PRO A 158 -6.30 -0.71 31.81
C PRO A 158 -7.11 -0.29 30.59
N SER A 159 -6.47 0.15 29.52
CA SER A 159 -7.10 0.17 28.20
C SER A 159 -6.06 0.46 27.13
N GLN A 160 -5.65 -0.59 26.41
CA GLN A 160 -5.47 -0.56 24.95
C GLN A 160 -4.90 -1.91 24.46
N PRO A 161 -5.72 -2.94 24.25
CA PRO A 161 -5.41 -3.96 23.26
C PRO A 161 -5.93 -3.46 21.91
N LEU A 162 -5.38 -2.36 21.38
CA LEU A 162 -5.79 -1.82 20.06
C LEU A 162 -4.64 -1.59 19.09
N ILE A 163 -3.42 -2.03 19.42
CA ILE A 163 -2.30 -1.96 18.48
C ILE A 163 -2.15 -3.27 17.68
N HIS A 164 -2.67 -4.39 18.20
CA HIS A 164 -2.67 -5.66 17.46
C HIS A 164 -3.83 -5.78 16.46
N PHE A 165 -4.91 -5.00 16.62
CA PHE A 165 -6.02 -4.97 15.65
C PHE A 165 -5.79 -3.97 14.51
N LEU A 166 -5.05 -2.87 14.75
CA LEU A 166 -4.70 -1.95 13.66
C LEU A 166 -3.70 -2.55 12.67
N TRP A 167 -2.81 -3.43 13.13
CA TRP A 167 -1.86 -4.10 12.23
C TRP A 167 -2.56 -5.12 11.31
N ILE A 168 -3.56 -5.84 11.84
CA ILE A 168 -4.35 -6.80 11.04
C ILE A 168 -5.25 -6.08 10.03
N CYS A 169 -5.71 -4.86 10.33
CA CYS A 169 -6.55 -4.06 9.42
C CYS A 169 -5.76 -3.23 8.39
N LEU A 170 -4.50 -2.84 8.66
CA LEU A 170 -3.70 -1.99 7.76
C LEU A 170 -2.66 -2.75 6.92
N PHE A 171 -2.37 -4.01 7.25
CA PHE A 171 -1.27 -4.74 6.62
C PHE A 171 -1.59 -6.21 6.31
N ARG A 172 -2.81 -6.47 5.82
CA ARG A 172 -3.07 -7.58 4.89
C ARG A 172 -3.66 -6.97 3.62
N PRO A 173 -3.07 -7.30 2.46
CA PRO A 173 -3.03 -6.42 1.30
C PRO A 173 -4.42 -6.31 0.69
N PHE A 174 -4.62 -5.21 -0.03
CA PHE A 174 -5.52 -5.09 -1.18
C PHE A 174 -5.99 -6.45 -1.74
N HIS A 175 -7.02 -7.03 -1.13
CA HIS A 175 -7.75 -8.17 -1.64
C HIS A 175 -8.97 -7.55 -2.29
N VAL A 176 -8.81 -7.11 -3.53
CA VAL A 176 -9.88 -6.44 -4.29
C VAL A 176 -11.12 -7.35 -4.44
N SER A 177 -10.99 -8.65 -4.17
CA SER A 177 -12.10 -9.61 -4.16
C SER A 177 -13.10 -9.52 -2.98
N ARG A 178 -12.92 -8.62 -1.99
CA ARG A 178 -13.88 -8.51 -0.85
C ARG A 178 -14.76 -7.27 -0.80
N ILE A 179 -14.68 -6.36 -1.78
CA ILE A 179 -15.62 -5.22 -1.85
C ILE A 179 -16.92 -5.62 -2.60
N ILE A 180 -16.88 -6.62 -3.48
CA ILE A 180 -18.08 -7.07 -4.22
C ILE A 180 -19.03 -7.89 -3.33
N GLN A 181 -18.54 -8.54 -2.27
CA GLN A 181 -19.36 -9.45 -1.47
C GLN A 181 -20.20 -8.77 -0.36
N TYR A 182 -19.98 -7.48 -0.09
CA TYR A 182 -20.74 -6.72 0.94
C TYR A 182 -21.83 -5.79 0.36
N MET A 183 -22.03 -5.76 -0.96
CA MET A 183 -23.11 -4.99 -1.60
C MET A 183 -24.22 -5.86 -2.25
N ALA A 184 -24.22 -7.17 -1.99
CA ALA A 184 -25.24 -8.11 -2.48
C ALA A 184 -26.04 -8.79 -1.35
N LEU A 185 -26.32 -8.06 -0.27
CA LEU A 185 -27.34 -8.40 0.75
C LEU A 185 -28.24 -7.19 1.00
#